data_AF-A0A1I6JJV8-F1
#
_entry.id   AF-A0A1I6JJV8-F1
#
_cell.length_a   1.000
_cell.length_b   1.000
_cell.length_c   1.000
_cell.angle_alpha   90.00
_cell.angle_beta   90.00
_cell.angle_gamma   90.00
#
_symmetry.space_group_name_H-M   'P 1'
#
loop_
_entity.id
_entity.type
_entity.pdbx_description
1 polymer ?
#
loop_
_entity_poly.entity_id
_entity_poly.type
_entity_poly.pdbx_seq_one_letter_code
_entity_poly.pdbx_strand_id
1 'polypeptide(L)'
;MTAEPAGGSRAVSELRLGDGFALLDESGGWAWGYSLDDHYVGYVPASALGHDAAPTHFIKARTALVFAAPDIKAPVTGTLPIGARVAGEFEGDFLRVDDGFLHHRHVRALGEWHQDPAAVATKLLGTPYRWGGRSGFGIDCSGLIQLALGLSGLVVPRDSDQQRDSIGQPIADSETLQRNDIVFFPGHVGLMLDERSIIHANAHAMVVSVEDLEAVVARGSAIVARRRLTL
;
A
#
# COMPACT_ATOMS: atom_id res chain seq x y z
N MET A 1 -11.32 6.35 -1.14
CA MET A 1 -11.90 7.20 -0.09
C MET A 1 -11.76 8.65 -0.51
N THR A 2 -12.80 9.45 -0.31
CA THR A 2 -12.85 10.87 -0.67
C THR A 2 -13.13 11.75 0.56
N ALA A 3 -12.78 13.04 0.46
CA ALA A 3 -13.05 14.01 1.52
C ALA A 3 -14.56 14.32 1.67
N GLU A 4 -15.30 14.23 0.56
CA GLU A 4 -16.74 14.53 0.47
C GLU A 4 -17.47 13.40 -0.28
N PRO A 5 -18.79 13.22 -0.05
CA PRO A 5 -19.61 12.21 -0.71
C PRO A 5 -19.97 12.61 -2.16
N ALA A 6 -18.96 12.80 -2.99
CA ALA A 6 -19.12 13.19 -4.39
C ALA A 6 -18.06 12.55 -5.29
N GLY A 7 -18.47 12.12 -6.49
CA GLY A 7 -17.58 11.41 -7.43
C GLY A 7 -16.39 12.24 -7.93
N GLY A 8 -16.49 13.58 -7.88
CA GLY A 8 -15.40 14.50 -8.22
C GLY A 8 -14.57 14.99 -7.02
N SER A 9 -14.86 14.50 -5.81
CA SER A 9 -14.15 14.92 -4.60
C SER A 9 -12.70 14.42 -4.60
N ARG A 10 -11.81 15.19 -3.98
CA ARG A 10 -10.40 14.84 -3.84
C ARG A 10 -10.26 13.51 -3.09
N ALA A 11 -9.48 12.60 -3.68
CA ALA A 11 -9.09 11.37 -2.99
C ALA A 11 -8.24 11.71 -1.75
N VAL A 12 -8.54 11.05 -0.63
CA VAL A 12 -7.78 11.19 0.62
C VAL A 12 -7.04 9.91 0.99
N SER A 13 -7.59 8.76 0.60
CA SER A 13 -7.00 7.44 0.81
C SER A 13 -7.67 6.43 -0.11
N GLU A 14 -7.27 5.17 -0.04
CA GLU A 14 -7.81 4.05 -0.81
C GLU A 14 -8.12 2.88 0.12
N LEU A 15 -9.20 2.16 -0.15
CA LEU A 15 -9.45 0.83 0.40
C LEU A 15 -9.27 -0.17 -0.72
N ARG A 16 -8.66 -1.31 -0.40
CA ARG A 16 -8.53 -2.46 -1.29
C ARG A 16 -9.58 -3.49 -0.94
N LEU A 17 -9.79 -4.47 -1.81
CA LEU A 17 -10.60 -5.63 -1.49
C LEU A 17 -10.10 -6.27 -0.18
N GLY A 18 -11.03 -6.51 0.75
CA GLY A 18 -10.76 -7.11 2.06
C GLY A 18 -10.13 -6.17 3.10
N ASP A 19 -9.91 -4.88 2.78
CA ASP A 19 -9.66 -3.88 3.83
C ASP A 19 -10.95 -3.65 4.62
N GLY A 20 -10.85 -3.64 5.95
CA GLY A 20 -11.99 -3.40 6.82
C GLY A 20 -12.39 -1.93 6.84
N PHE A 21 -13.69 -1.65 6.95
CA PHE A 21 -14.24 -0.30 7.05
C PHE A 21 -15.33 -0.24 8.11
N ALA A 22 -15.17 0.63 9.11
CA ALA A 22 -16.21 0.92 10.09
C ALA A 22 -17.17 1.96 9.54
N LEU A 23 -18.39 1.54 9.22
CA LEU A 23 -19.47 2.42 8.78
C LEU A 23 -20.03 3.20 9.97
N LEU A 24 -20.08 4.52 9.85
CA LEU A 24 -20.66 5.43 10.85
C LEU A 24 -22.00 6.02 10.38
N ASP A 25 -22.10 6.35 9.10
CA ASP A 25 -23.33 6.85 8.49
C ASP A 25 -23.39 6.44 7.01
N GLU A 26 -24.61 6.26 6.50
CA GLU A 26 -24.85 5.99 5.08
C GLU A 26 -26.00 6.86 4.58
N SER A 27 -25.71 7.67 3.55
CA SER A 27 -26.69 8.55 2.95
C SER A 27 -26.33 8.86 1.50
N GLY A 28 -27.35 8.97 0.64
CA GLY A 28 -27.17 9.38 -0.76
C GLY A 28 -26.28 8.44 -1.58
N GLY A 29 -26.19 7.15 -1.21
CA GLY A 29 -25.32 6.17 -1.88
C GLY A 29 -23.85 6.23 -1.45
N TRP A 30 -23.53 6.99 -0.40
CA TRP A 30 -22.20 7.10 0.17
C TRP A 30 -22.19 6.61 1.61
N ALA A 31 -21.15 5.88 1.94
CA ALA A 31 -20.81 5.45 3.28
C ALA A 31 -19.72 6.37 3.84
N TRP A 32 -19.95 6.93 5.02
CA TRP A 32 -18.98 7.69 5.80
C TRP A 32 -18.49 6.85 6.98
N GLY A 33 -17.19 6.88 7.24
CA GLY A 33 -16.60 6.02 8.25
C GLY A 33 -15.08 6.08 8.22
N TYR A 34 -14.44 5.03 8.75
CA TYR A 34 -12.99 4.94 8.78
C TYR A 34 -12.46 3.55 8.44
N SER A 35 -11.26 3.55 7.84
CA SER A 35 -10.47 2.35 7.58
C SER A 35 -10.07 1.67 8.88
N LEU A 36 -10.26 0.35 9.00
CA LEU A 36 -9.83 -0.41 10.18
C LEU A 36 -8.31 -0.64 10.22
N ASP A 37 -7.60 -0.41 9.12
CA ASP A 37 -6.15 -0.60 9.04
C ASP A 37 -5.37 0.57 9.67
N ASP A 38 -5.89 1.80 9.57
CA ASP A 38 -5.17 3.03 9.94
C ASP A 38 -6.07 4.12 10.55
N HIS A 39 -7.34 3.81 10.81
CA HIS A 39 -8.37 4.75 11.30
C HIS A 39 -8.58 5.99 10.43
N TYR A 40 -8.15 5.96 9.17
CA TYR A 40 -8.32 7.10 8.27
C TYR A 40 -9.79 7.29 7.94
N VAL A 41 -10.30 8.52 8.15
CA VAL A 41 -11.70 8.87 7.94
C VAL A 41 -11.93 9.30 6.48
N GLY A 42 -13.07 8.91 5.92
CA GLY A 42 -13.49 9.41 4.62
C GLY A 42 -14.78 8.77 4.11
N TYR A 43 -15.16 9.17 2.90
CA TYR A 43 -16.32 8.64 2.21
C TYR A 43 -15.92 7.56 1.19
N VAL A 44 -16.77 6.56 1.03
CA VAL A 44 -16.70 5.57 -0.06
C VAL A 44 -18.09 5.38 -0.66
N PRO A 45 -18.22 4.98 -1.93
CA PRO A 45 -19.50 4.53 -2.46
C PRO A 45 -20.03 3.38 -1.62
N ALA A 46 -21.28 3.44 -1.16
CA ALA A 46 -21.88 2.38 -0.36
C ALA A 46 -21.88 1.03 -1.12
N SER A 47 -22.05 1.08 -2.45
CA SER A 47 -21.98 -0.09 -3.33
C SER A 47 -20.60 -0.75 -3.43
N ALA A 48 -19.54 -0.11 -2.94
CA ALA A 48 -18.20 -0.69 -2.87
C ALA A 48 -17.98 -1.53 -1.60
N LEU A 49 -18.90 -1.45 -0.62
CA LEU A 49 -18.82 -2.24 0.61
C LEU A 49 -19.46 -3.61 0.39
N GLY A 50 -18.74 -4.65 0.81
CA GLY A 50 -19.22 -6.03 0.80
C GLY A 50 -19.68 -6.49 2.19
N HIS A 51 -19.99 -7.78 2.29
CA HIS A 51 -20.29 -8.42 3.57
C HIS A 51 -19.01 -8.60 4.40
N ASP A 52 -19.17 -8.61 5.71
CA ASP A 52 -18.06 -8.90 6.63
C ASP A 52 -17.64 -10.36 6.50
N ALA A 53 -16.43 -10.57 5.99
CA ALA A 53 -15.79 -11.87 5.88
C ALA A 53 -14.36 -11.76 6.38
N ALA A 54 -14.00 -12.58 7.36
CA ALA A 54 -12.65 -12.60 7.88
C ALA A 54 -11.69 -13.12 6.80
N PRO A 55 -10.75 -12.29 6.29
CA PRO A 55 -9.83 -12.76 5.29
C PRO A 55 -8.88 -13.79 5.90
N THR A 56 -8.33 -14.66 5.05
CA THR A 56 -7.36 -15.70 5.44
C THR A 56 -6.00 -15.49 4.75
N HIS A 57 -6.00 -14.81 3.60
CA HIS A 57 -4.82 -14.59 2.78
C HIS A 57 -4.73 -13.14 2.31
N PHE A 58 -3.53 -12.73 1.89
CA PHE A 58 -3.28 -11.48 1.19
C PHE A 58 -2.50 -11.68 -0.10
N ILE A 59 -2.66 -10.75 -1.04
CA ILE A 59 -1.91 -10.72 -2.30
C ILE A 59 -0.50 -10.19 -2.04
N LYS A 60 0.53 -11.02 -2.29
CA LYS A 60 1.96 -10.66 -2.16
C LYS A 60 2.62 -10.27 -3.48
N ALA A 61 2.03 -10.64 -4.61
CA ALA A 61 2.49 -10.20 -5.93
C ALA A 61 2.04 -8.77 -6.22
N ARG A 62 2.72 -8.03 -7.11
CA ARG A 62 2.30 -6.67 -7.51
C ARG A 62 0.84 -6.65 -7.97
N THR A 63 0.48 -7.62 -8.81
CA THR A 63 -0.87 -7.88 -9.29
C THR A 63 -1.06 -9.39 -9.37
N ALA A 64 -2.16 -9.89 -8.83
CA ALA A 64 -2.59 -11.27 -8.99
C ALA A 64 -3.70 -11.36 -10.03
N LEU A 65 -3.63 -12.37 -10.90
CA LEU A 65 -4.70 -12.71 -11.83
C LEU A 65 -5.69 -13.65 -11.14
N VAL A 66 -6.98 -13.38 -11.31
CA VAL A 66 -8.08 -14.25 -10.89
C VAL A 66 -8.50 -15.10 -12.08
N PHE A 67 -8.38 -16.41 -11.96
CA PHE A 67 -8.73 -17.38 -13.01
C PHE A 67 -10.14 -17.94 -12.77
N ALA A 68 -10.86 -18.25 -13.86
CA ALA A 68 -12.20 -18.86 -13.79
C ALA A 68 -12.19 -20.32 -13.27
N ALA A 69 -11.05 -20.99 -13.32
CA ALA A 69 -10.83 -22.37 -12.88
C ALA A 69 -9.40 -22.51 -12.34
N PRO A 70 -9.05 -23.57 -11.57
CA PRO A 70 -7.70 -23.79 -11.04
C PRO A 70 -6.72 -24.29 -12.12
N ASP A 71 -6.60 -23.52 -13.20
CA ASP A 71 -5.72 -23.77 -14.34
C ASP A 71 -5.17 -22.44 -14.86
N ILE A 72 -3.86 -22.37 -15.08
CA ILE A 72 -3.17 -21.20 -15.63
C ILE A 72 -3.61 -20.87 -17.07
N LYS A 73 -4.27 -21.80 -17.76
CA LYS A 73 -4.83 -21.62 -19.10
C LYS A 73 -6.30 -21.19 -19.09
N ALA A 74 -6.95 -21.18 -17.93
CA ALA A 74 -8.33 -20.74 -17.81
C ALA A 74 -8.46 -19.23 -18.11
N PRO A 75 -9.64 -18.77 -18.53
CA PRO A 75 -9.90 -17.34 -18.68
C PRO A 75 -9.60 -16.57 -17.39
N VAL A 76 -8.96 -15.40 -17.53
CA VAL A 76 -8.76 -14.45 -16.44
C VAL A 76 -10.03 -13.60 -16.31
N THR A 77 -10.66 -13.62 -15.14
CA THR A 77 -11.91 -12.93 -14.83
C THR A 77 -11.69 -11.58 -14.15
N GLY A 78 -10.51 -11.37 -13.56
CA GLY A 78 -10.18 -10.14 -12.86
C GLY A 78 -8.73 -10.09 -12.41
N THR A 79 -8.39 -9.01 -11.70
CA THR A 79 -7.09 -8.85 -11.05
C THR A 79 -7.24 -8.26 -9.66
N LEU A 80 -6.33 -8.61 -8.76
CA LEU A 80 -6.24 -8.05 -7.42
C LEU A 80 -4.86 -7.39 -7.22
N PRO A 81 -4.80 -6.19 -6.62
CA PRO A 81 -3.53 -5.53 -6.37
C PRO A 81 -2.83 -6.14 -5.15
N ILE A 82 -1.53 -5.91 -5.04
CA ILE A 82 -0.76 -6.18 -3.82
C ILE A 82 -1.46 -5.62 -2.57
N GLY A 83 -1.49 -6.42 -1.52
CA GLY A 83 -2.10 -6.08 -0.24
C GLY A 83 -3.62 -6.25 -0.16
N ALA A 84 -4.32 -6.52 -1.27
CA ALA A 84 -5.70 -6.99 -1.18
C ALA A 84 -5.78 -8.28 -0.36
N ARG A 85 -6.87 -8.45 0.39
CA ARG A 85 -7.12 -9.57 1.29
C ARG A 85 -8.32 -10.37 0.83
N VAL A 86 -8.25 -11.68 0.97
CA VAL A 86 -9.28 -12.62 0.51
C VAL A 86 -9.47 -13.74 1.52
N ALA A 87 -10.67 -14.31 1.56
CA ALA A 87 -10.95 -15.59 2.20
C ALA A 87 -10.90 -16.71 1.14
N GLY A 88 -10.30 -17.84 1.47
CA GLY A 88 -10.22 -18.95 0.52
C GLY A 88 -9.53 -20.19 1.08
N GLU A 89 -9.63 -21.27 0.32
CA GLU A 89 -9.04 -22.57 0.63
C GLU A 89 -8.23 -23.07 -0.56
N PHE A 90 -7.10 -23.73 -0.30
CA PHE A 90 -6.26 -24.26 -1.36
C PHE A 90 -6.86 -25.52 -1.99
N GLU A 91 -6.89 -25.53 -3.32
CA GLU A 91 -7.15 -26.66 -4.20
C GLU A 91 -5.93 -26.86 -5.09
N GLY A 92 -5.00 -27.72 -4.65
CA GLY A 92 -3.70 -27.89 -5.30
C GLY A 92 -2.89 -26.58 -5.29
N ASP A 93 -2.50 -26.11 -6.47
CA ASP A 93 -1.68 -24.90 -6.64
C ASP A 93 -2.48 -23.58 -6.60
N PHE A 94 -3.80 -23.64 -6.44
CA PHE A 94 -4.69 -22.48 -6.49
C PHE A 94 -5.45 -22.30 -5.18
N LEU A 95 -5.61 -21.06 -4.76
CA LEU A 95 -6.51 -20.66 -3.70
C LEU A 95 -7.88 -20.37 -4.32
N ARG A 96 -8.90 -21.16 -3.97
CA ARG A 96 -10.29 -20.91 -4.33
C ARG A 96 -10.83 -19.78 -3.47
N VAL A 97 -11.32 -18.72 -4.11
CA VAL A 97 -11.98 -17.56 -3.49
C VAL A 97 -13.37 -17.39 -4.11
N ASP A 98 -14.19 -16.49 -3.59
CA ASP A 98 -15.59 -16.31 -4.03
C ASP A 98 -15.73 -16.12 -5.55
N ASP A 99 -14.86 -15.30 -6.15
CA ASP A 99 -14.93 -14.92 -7.56
C ASP A 99 -13.87 -15.62 -8.46
N GLY A 100 -13.29 -16.74 -8.01
CA GLY A 100 -12.42 -17.58 -8.83
C GLY A 100 -11.21 -18.17 -8.11
N PHE A 101 -10.08 -18.23 -8.80
CA PHE A 101 -8.90 -18.96 -8.35
C PHE A 101 -7.63 -18.10 -8.46
N LEU A 102 -6.84 -18.05 -7.39
CA LEU A 102 -5.57 -17.32 -7.33
C LEU A 102 -4.41 -18.31 -7.23
N HIS A 103 -3.39 -18.17 -8.08
CA HIS A 103 -2.22 -19.06 -8.00
C HIS A 103 -1.43 -18.85 -6.68
N HIS A 104 -1.01 -19.93 -6.00
CA HIS A 104 -0.38 -19.89 -4.67
C HIS A 104 0.85 -18.96 -4.60
N ARG A 105 1.61 -18.83 -5.70
CA ARG A 105 2.76 -17.90 -5.77
C ARG A 105 2.40 -16.42 -5.58
N HIS A 106 1.15 -16.04 -5.78
CA HIS A 106 0.68 -14.67 -5.68
C HIS A 106 0.01 -14.34 -4.34
N VAL A 107 -0.31 -15.36 -3.55
CA VAL A 107 -0.97 -15.22 -2.25
C VAL A 107 -0.05 -15.63 -1.11
N ARG A 108 -0.39 -15.22 0.10
CA ARG A 108 0.23 -15.69 1.33
C ARG A 108 -0.80 -15.65 2.46
N ALA A 109 -0.69 -16.56 3.43
CA ALA A 109 -1.57 -16.54 4.61
C ALA A 109 -1.37 -15.25 5.42
N LEU A 110 -2.46 -14.74 6.00
CA LEU A 110 -2.37 -13.61 6.92
C LEU A 110 -1.55 -13.98 8.16
N GLY A 111 -0.73 -13.04 8.65
CA GLY A 111 0.22 -13.28 9.73
C GLY A 111 1.61 -13.70 9.26
N GLU A 112 1.77 -14.18 8.01
CA GLU A 112 3.08 -14.52 7.45
C GLU A 112 3.74 -13.30 6.77
N TRP A 113 4.09 -12.30 7.56
CA TRP A 113 4.57 -11.02 7.04
C TRP A 113 5.91 -11.10 6.31
N HIS A 114 6.14 -10.15 5.40
CA HIS A 114 7.46 -9.93 4.82
C HIS A 114 8.42 -9.41 5.90
N GLN A 115 9.70 -9.79 5.80
CA GLN A 115 10.73 -9.37 6.75
C GLN A 115 11.51 -8.13 6.25
N ASP A 116 11.25 -7.69 5.01
CA ASP A 116 11.99 -6.62 4.35
C ASP A 116 11.05 -5.66 3.62
N PRO A 117 10.67 -4.53 4.24
CA PRO A 117 9.82 -3.51 3.63
C PRO A 117 10.36 -3.01 2.28
N ALA A 118 11.67 -2.84 2.15
CA ALA A 118 12.30 -2.41 0.90
C ALA A 118 12.06 -3.40 -0.23
N ALA A 119 12.11 -4.71 0.04
CA ALA A 119 11.76 -5.72 -0.97
C ALA A 119 10.27 -5.66 -1.37
N VAL A 120 9.37 -5.32 -0.44
CA VAL A 120 7.95 -5.10 -0.78
C VAL A 120 7.80 -3.86 -1.66
N ALA A 121 8.43 -2.74 -1.31
CA ALA A 121 8.40 -1.51 -2.09
C ALA A 121 8.97 -1.73 -3.50
N THR A 122 10.06 -2.49 -3.66
CA THR A 122 10.67 -2.79 -4.97
C THR A 122 9.70 -3.50 -5.92
N LYS A 123 8.75 -4.31 -5.42
CA LYS A 123 7.73 -4.95 -6.28
C LYS A 123 6.82 -3.93 -6.99
N LEU A 124 6.74 -2.71 -6.48
CA LEU A 124 5.90 -1.65 -7.01
C LEU A 124 6.60 -0.75 -8.01
N LEU A 125 7.88 -0.99 -8.33
CA LEU A 125 8.59 -0.22 -9.36
C LEU A 125 7.79 -0.16 -10.66
N GLY A 126 7.70 1.04 -11.24
CA GLY A 126 6.90 1.29 -12.43
C GLY A 126 5.39 1.46 -12.16
N THR A 127 4.92 1.41 -10.92
CA THR A 127 3.51 1.71 -10.59
C THR A 127 3.26 3.21 -10.74
N PRO A 128 2.23 3.66 -11.46
CA PRO A 128 1.95 5.09 -11.62
C PRO A 128 1.73 5.80 -10.28
N TYR A 129 2.19 7.05 -10.20
CA TYR A 129 1.86 7.91 -9.07
C TYR A 129 0.37 8.25 -9.10
N ARG A 130 -0.33 8.05 -7.99
CA ARG A 130 -1.73 8.45 -7.82
C ARG A 130 -1.95 9.00 -6.43
N TRP A 131 -2.32 10.27 -6.35
CA TRP A 131 -2.72 10.91 -5.10
C TRP A 131 -3.83 10.13 -4.39
N GLY A 132 -3.65 9.84 -3.10
CA GLY A 132 -4.57 9.03 -2.30
C GLY A 132 -4.43 7.52 -2.50
N GLY A 133 -3.62 7.05 -3.45
CA GLY A 133 -3.49 5.63 -3.80
C GLY A 133 -2.67 4.80 -2.81
N ARG A 134 -3.05 3.53 -2.63
CA ARG A 134 -2.46 2.55 -1.69
C ARG A 134 -2.32 1.16 -2.30
N SER A 135 -2.20 1.06 -3.63
CA SER A 135 -2.25 -0.23 -4.34
C SER A 135 -1.33 -0.28 -5.56
N GLY A 136 -1.13 -1.49 -6.08
CA GLY A 136 -0.35 -1.73 -7.31
C GLY A 136 -0.93 -1.13 -8.60
N PHE A 137 -2.15 -0.57 -8.54
CA PHE A 137 -2.78 0.12 -9.67
C PHE A 137 -2.49 1.62 -9.70
N GLY A 138 -1.98 2.17 -8.59
CA GLY A 138 -1.59 3.56 -8.47
C GLY A 138 -1.40 3.91 -7.01
N ILE A 139 -0.28 4.56 -6.68
CA ILE A 139 0.15 4.75 -5.30
C ILE A 139 0.81 6.12 -5.12
N ASP A 140 0.62 6.74 -3.95
CA ASP A 140 1.38 7.94 -3.58
C ASP A 140 2.54 7.63 -2.63
N CYS A 141 3.28 8.67 -2.24
CA CYS A 141 4.53 8.53 -1.50
C CYS A 141 4.32 7.85 -0.14
N SER A 142 3.39 8.34 0.67
CA SER A 142 3.11 7.75 1.98
C SER A 142 2.32 6.44 1.89
N GLY A 143 1.51 6.25 0.83
CA GLY A 143 0.85 4.99 0.53
C GLY A 143 1.86 3.86 0.22
N LEU A 144 2.97 4.17 -0.45
CA LEU A 144 4.06 3.22 -0.70
C LEU A 144 4.70 2.75 0.60
N ILE A 145 5.03 3.68 1.51
CA ILE A 145 5.59 3.37 2.83
C ILE A 145 4.60 2.54 3.62
N GLN A 146 3.34 2.98 3.69
CA GLN A 146 2.31 2.29 4.46
C GLN A 146 2.07 0.86 3.97
N LEU A 147 2.02 0.64 2.65
CA LEU A 147 1.86 -0.69 2.07
C LEU A 147 3.08 -1.59 2.34
N ALA A 148 4.29 -1.06 2.17
CA ALA A 148 5.53 -1.81 2.38
C ALA A 148 5.69 -2.26 3.84
N LEU A 149 5.41 -1.37 4.79
CA LEU A 149 5.49 -1.63 6.21
C LEU A 149 4.33 -2.51 6.69
N GLY A 150 3.09 -2.26 6.21
CA GLY A 150 1.93 -3.05 6.57
C GLY A 150 2.04 -4.52 6.14
N LEU A 151 2.57 -4.78 4.94
CA LEU A 151 2.87 -6.15 4.49
C LEU A 151 4.10 -6.76 5.16
N SER A 152 4.79 -5.99 5.99
CA SER A 152 5.87 -6.43 6.87
C SER A 152 5.44 -6.45 8.35
N GLY A 153 4.14 -6.38 8.63
CA GLY A 153 3.57 -6.49 9.98
C GLY A 153 3.60 -5.20 10.80
N LEU A 154 4.00 -4.07 10.21
CA LEU A 154 4.07 -2.77 10.88
C LEU A 154 2.92 -1.88 10.43
N VAL A 155 1.97 -1.64 11.35
CA VAL A 155 0.87 -0.70 11.13
C VAL A 155 1.39 0.73 11.29
N VAL A 156 1.18 1.56 10.27
CA VAL A 156 1.64 2.95 10.28
C VAL A 156 0.57 3.91 9.76
N PRO A 157 0.61 5.20 10.16
CA PRO A 157 -0.33 6.19 9.68
C PRO A 157 -0.29 6.36 8.16
N ARG A 158 -1.36 6.95 7.62
CA ARG A 158 -1.53 7.15 6.17
C ARG A 158 -0.70 8.30 5.60
N ASP A 159 -0.57 9.39 6.35
CA ASP A 159 -0.02 10.65 5.87
C ASP A 159 1.44 10.81 6.25
N SER A 160 2.25 11.38 5.35
CA SER A 160 3.72 11.44 5.51
C SER A 160 4.17 12.22 6.75
N ASP A 161 3.41 13.22 7.19
CA ASP A 161 3.70 13.99 8.40
C ASP A 161 3.47 13.17 9.67
N GLN A 162 2.36 12.43 9.74
CA GLN A 162 2.10 11.50 10.85
C GLN A 162 3.10 10.35 10.86
N GLN A 163 3.46 9.82 9.68
CA GLN A 163 4.51 8.81 9.51
C GLN A 163 5.86 9.35 10.00
N ARG A 164 6.22 10.59 9.63
CA ARG A 164 7.44 11.27 10.08
C ARG A 164 7.51 11.33 11.60
N ASP A 165 6.39 11.55 12.28
CA ASP A 165 6.37 11.83 13.71
C ASP A 165 6.26 10.56 14.57
N SER A 166 5.80 9.44 14.00
CA SER A 166 5.49 8.21 14.75
C SER A 166 6.31 6.98 14.39
N ILE A 167 6.90 6.91 13.18
CA ILE A 167 7.60 5.71 12.73
C ILE A 167 9.07 5.74 13.16
N GLY A 168 9.53 4.63 13.73
CA GLY A 168 10.95 4.36 13.96
C GLY A 168 11.64 5.36 14.89
N GLN A 169 12.97 5.30 14.94
CA GLN A 169 13.78 6.21 15.73
C GLN A 169 14.40 7.31 14.85
N PRO A 170 14.53 8.56 15.34
CA PRO A 170 15.27 9.60 14.63
C PRO A 170 16.70 9.16 14.32
N ILE A 171 17.20 9.50 13.12
CA ILE A 171 18.59 9.30 12.71
C ILE A 171 19.27 10.67 12.62
N ALA A 172 20.47 10.82 13.18
CA ALA A 172 21.22 12.07 13.05
C ALA A 172 21.73 12.29 11.62
N ASP A 173 21.88 13.54 11.20
CA ASP A 173 22.33 13.86 9.84
C ASP A 173 23.72 13.32 9.49
N SER A 174 24.57 13.13 10.51
CA SER A 174 25.91 12.57 10.39
C SER A 174 25.94 11.04 10.23
N GLU A 175 24.84 10.35 10.49
CA GLU A 175 24.78 8.90 10.36
C GLU A 175 24.51 8.49 8.92
N THR A 176 25.20 7.42 8.51
CA THR A 176 24.98 6.77 7.22
C THR A 176 23.60 6.11 7.18
N LEU A 177 22.85 6.41 6.12
CA LEU A 177 21.56 5.78 5.84
C LEU A 177 21.76 4.32 5.45
N GLN A 178 20.75 3.51 5.73
CA GLN A 178 20.76 2.07 5.53
C GLN A 178 19.47 1.62 4.88
N ARG A 179 19.47 0.39 4.34
CA ARG A 179 18.26 -0.25 3.84
C ARG A 179 17.15 -0.20 4.89
N ASN A 180 15.94 0.13 4.45
CA ASN A 180 14.74 0.32 5.28
C ASN A 180 14.70 1.59 6.14
N ASP A 181 15.71 2.46 6.10
CA ASP A 181 15.55 3.81 6.62
C ASP A 181 14.54 4.59 5.79
N ILE A 182 13.80 5.49 6.42
CA ILE A 182 12.78 6.32 5.77
C ILE A 182 13.25 7.76 5.80
N VAL A 183 13.20 8.42 4.64
CA VAL A 183 13.63 9.79 4.45
C VAL A 183 12.41 10.65 4.12
N PHE A 184 12.27 11.75 4.84
CA PHE A 184 11.15 12.67 4.71
C PHE A 184 11.61 14.01 4.15
N PHE A 185 10.77 14.59 3.32
CA PHE A 185 10.88 15.92 2.72
C PHE A 185 9.59 16.71 3.03
N PRO A 186 9.52 18.02 2.79
CA PRO A 186 8.27 18.77 2.91
C PRO A 186 7.18 18.15 2.02
N GLY A 187 6.18 17.52 2.64
CA GLY A 187 5.05 16.87 1.95
C GLY A 187 5.39 15.60 1.16
N HIS A 188 6.55 14.98 1.39
CA HIS A 188 6.97 13.79 0.64
C HIS A 188 7.82 12.82 1.49
N VAL A 189 7.84 11.55 1.09
CA VAL A 189 8.56 10.49 1.81
C VAL A 189 9.05 9.42 0.83
N GLY A 190 10.19 8.80 1.16
CA GLY A 190 10.68 7.61 0.47
C GLY A 190 11.44 6.67 1.41
N LEU A 191 11.72 5.47 0.90
CA LEU A 191 12.37 4.38 1.62
C LEU A 191 13.74 4.11 1.02
N MET A 192 14.76 3.95 1.85
CA MET A 192 16.12 3.65 1.42
C MET A 192 16.25 2.17 1.05
N LEU A 193 16.82 1.89 -0.11
CA LEU A 193 17.18 0.53 -0.54
C LEU A 193 18.60 0.15 -0.09
N ASP A 194 19.45 1.15 0.06
CA ASP A 194 20.85 1.10 0.50
C ASP A 194 21.27 2.49 0.99
N GLU A 195 22.57 2.76 1.11
CA GLU A 195 23.12 4.05 1.58
C GLU A 195 22.73 5.25 0.71
N ARG A 196 22.50 5.04 -0.59
CA ARG A 196 22.34 6.12 -1.58
C ARG A 196 21.03 6.07 -2.34
N SER A 197 20.48 4.88 -2.55
CA SER A 197 19.32 4.66 -3.41
C SER A 197 18.03 4.80 -2.60
N ILE A 198 17.15 5.70 -3.03
CA ILE A 198 15.81 5.88 -2.47
C ILE A 198 14.76 5.35 -3.45
N ILE A 199 13.82 4.55 -2.96
CA ILE A 199 12.59 4.20 -3.68
C ILE A 199 11.44 5.07 -3.17
N HIS A 200 10.70 5.66 -4.10
CA HIS A 200 9.56 6.53 -3.78
C HIS A 200 8.55 6.60 -4.93
N ALA A 201 7.28 6.79 -4.60
CA ALA A 201 6.26 7.19 -5.57
C ALA A 201 6.28 8.71 -5.67
N ASN A 202 6.64 9.28 -6.82
CA ASN A 202 6.86 10.72 -6.91
C ASN A 202 6.10 11.36 -8.09
N ALA A 203 5.69 12.61 -7.90
CA ALA A 203 4.98 13.41 -8.90
C ALA A 203 5.90 14.00 -9.98
N HIS A 204 7.23 13.86 -9.85
CA HIS A 204 8.18 14.32 -10.87
C HIS A 204 8.23 13.35 -12.06
N ALA A 205 8.46 12.07 -11.79
CA ALA A 205 8.46 10.98 -12.75
C ALA A 205 7.06 10.35 -12.93
N MET A 206 6.08 10.74 -12.11
CA MET A 206 4.71 10.22 -12.10
C MET A 206 4.64 8.69 -11.93
N VAL A 207 5.59 8.11 -11.19
CA VAL A 207 5.76 6.68 -11.01
C VAL A 207 6.51 6.35 -9.72
N VAL A 208 6.44 5.10 -9.27
CA VAL A 208 7.40 4.53 -8.32
C VAL A 208 8.73 4.28 -9.02
N SER A 209 9.78 4.97 -8.59
CA SER A 209 11.13 4.87 -9.15
C SER A 209 12.18 4.72 -8.05
N VAL A 210 13.34 4.18 -8.44
CA VAL A 210 14.57 4.28 -7.64
C VAL A 210 15.40 5.44 -8.19
N GLU A 211 15.90 6.28 -7.30
CA GLU A 211 16.78 7.40 -7.64
C GLU A 211 17.94 7.49 -6.64
N ASP A 212 19.02 8.16 -7.03
CA ASP A 212 20.06 8.56 -6.09
C ASP A 212 19.51 9.69 -5.19
N LEU A 213 19.67 9.54 -3.88
CA LEU A 213 19.13 10.47 -2.89
C LEU A 213 19.71 11.88 -3.03
N GLU A 214 21.01 12.02 -3.36
CA GLU A 214 21.63 13.32 -3.54
C GLU A 214 21.00 14.06 -4.73
N ALA A 215 20.72 13.33 -5.81
CA ALA A 215 20.01 13.88 -6.97
C ALA A 215 18.57 14.33 -6.63
N VAL A 216 17.86 13.57 -5.78
CA VAL A 216 16.52 13.96 -5.30
C VAL A 216 16.60 15.25 -4.46
N VAL A 217 17.54 15.33 -3.52
CA VAL A 217 17.75 16.50 -2.66
C VAL A 217 18.10 17.74 -3.50
N ALA A 218 19.01 17.59 -4.47
CA ALA A 218 19.45 18.68 -5.33
C ALA A 218 18.32 19.28 -6.19
N ARG A 219 17.24 18.53 -6.46
CA ARG A 219 16.15 19.00 -7.34
C ARG A 219 15.09 19.86 -6.67
N GLY A 220 14.89 19.80 -5.35
CA GLY A 220 13.73 20.53 -4.84
C GLY A 220 13.50 20.62 -3.35
N SER A 221 14.09 19.79 -2.50
CA SER A 221 13.88 19.92 -1.06
C SER A 221 14.95 19.22 -0.24
N ALA A 222 15.38 19.91 0.83
CA ALA A 222 16.21 19.31 1.87
C ALA A 222 15.42 18.23 2.63
N ILE A 223 16.14 17.25 3.14
CA ILE A 223 15.60 16.24 4.06
C ILE A 223 15.17 16.96 5.35
N VAL A 224 13.93 16.71 5.80
CA VAL A 224 13.39 17.28 7.04
C VAL A 224 13.42 16.29 8.21
N ALA A 225 13.49 14.99 7.92
CA ALA A 225 13.68 13.95 8.93
C ALA A 225 14.19 12.66 8.31
N ARG A 226 14.85 11.85 9.14
CA ARG A 226 15.30 10.49 8.84
C ARG A 226 14.84 9.57 9.96
N ARG A 227 14.28 8.41 9.63
CA ARG A 227 13.77 7.44 10.60
C ARG A 227 14.33 6.05 10.34
N ARG A 228 14.82 5.37 11.38
CA ARG A 228 15.29 3.98 11.33
C ARG A 228 14.25 3.05 11.94
N LEU A 229 13.87 2.01 11.20
CA LEU A 229 12.99 0.97 11.70
C LEU A 229 13.72 0.06 12.68
N THR A 230 13.00 -0.47 13.66
CA THR A 230 13.45 -1.57 14.51
C THR A 230 12.82 -2.84 13.97
N LEU A 231 13.55 -3.53 13.09
CA LEU A 231 13.13 -4.77 12.40
C LEU A 231 13.68 -6.01 13.12
#